data_AF-A0A4U3AQT7-F1
#
_entry.id   AF-A0A4U3AQT7-F1
#
_cell.length_a   1.000
_cell.length_b   1.000
_cell.length_c   1.000
_cell.angle_alpha   90.00
_cell.angle_beta   90.00
_cell.angle_gamma   90.00
#
_symmetry.space_group_name_H-M   'P 1'
#
loop_
_entity.id
_entity.type
_entity.pdbx_description
1 polymer ?
#
loop_
_entity_poly.entity_id
_entity_poly.type
_entity_poly.pdbx_seq_one_letter_code
_entity_poly.pdbx_strand_id
1 'polypeptide(L)'
;SIDVYIHTDEGVIGKGAAAATPVITGDFANGIEEAILGPMRSCLIGQDIIQFQQLLQHIQMSCIGNPSAKAAVDIALYDVYCQHQNVPLYALLGGKKEIHTDITVSVDEPFIMAKEAKQHGEKGFQTLKIKVGKSAHLDLERIEAIRNSVPKNTTLRLDANQGWNPKEAVTIIKEMENRNLNIEFIEQPVHAKDLDGLKYVKDHV
;
A
#
# COMPACT_ATOMS: atom_id res chain seq x y z
N SER A 1 2.63 9.82 11.01
CA SER A 1 1.26 9.80 10.46
C SER A 1 0.57 11.07 10.88
N ILE A 2 -0.57 11.39 10.25
CA ILE A 2 -1.51 12.41 10.71
C ILE A 2 -2.77 11.68 11.12
N ASP A 3 -3.24 11.98 12.33
CA ASP A 3 -4.49 11.44 12.87
C ASP A 3 -5.56 12.52 12.81
N VAL A 4 -6.77 12.15 12.40
CA VAL A 4 -7.91 13.03 12.17
C VAL A 4 -9.06 12.59 13.06
N TYR A 5 -9.69 13.56 13.71
CA TYR A 5 -10.85 13.36 14.57
C TYR A 5 -12.00 14.23 14.08
N ILE A 6 -13.14 13.60 13.76
CA ILE A 6 -14.39 14.30 13.43
C ILE A 6 -15.34 14.15 14.63
N HIS A 7 -15.75 15.28 15.18
CA HIS A 7 -16.67 15.35 16.32
C HIS A 7 -18.08 15.68 15.82
N THR A 8 -19.08 14.95 16.30
CA THR A 8 -20.49 15.33 16.15
C THR A 8 -21.00 16.04 17.40
N ASP A 9 -22.12 16.74 17.26
CA ASP A 9 -22.87 17.36 18.36
C ASP A 9 -23.50 16.33 19.32
N GLU A 10 -23.74 15.10 18.84
CA GLU A 10 -24.15 13.95 19.64
C GLU A 10 -23.00 13.30 20.43
N GLY A 11 -21.77 13.82 20.32
CA GLY A 11 -20.60 13.34 21.06
C GLY A 11 -19.91 12.12 20.45
N VAL A 12 -20.30 11.71 19.23
CA VAL A 12 -19.60 10.66 18.47
C VAL A 12 -18.27 11.23 17.93
N ILE A 13 -17.21 10.43 18.01
CA ILE A 13 -15.89 10.80 17.52
C ILE A 13 -15.42 9.74 16.53
N GLY A 14 -15.39 10.11 15.25
CA GLY A 14 -14.80 9.28 14.20
C GLY A 14 -13.32 9.55 14.06
N LYS A 15 -12.55 8.50 13.82
CA LYS A 15 -11.10 8.52 13.74
C LYS A 15 -10.63 8.05 12.38
N GLY A 16 -9.71 8.80 11.80
CA GLY A 16 -9.01 8.42 10.58
C GLY A 16 -7.54 8.77 10.68
N ALA A 17 -6.74 8.21 9.79
CA ALA A 17 -5.32 8.49 9.75
C ALA A 17 -4.76 8.32 8.34
N ALA A 18 -3.69 9.03 8.05
CA ALA A 18 -2.89 8.81 6.84
C ALA A 18 -1.39 8.99 7.11
N ALA A 19 -0.59 8.36 6.27
CA ALA A 19 0.84 8.59 6.21
C ALA A 19 1.16 9.71 5.21
N ALA A 20 2.03 10.65 5.59
CA ALA A 20 2.63 11.58 4.63
C ALA A 20 3.74 10.82 3.88
N THR A 21 3.62 10.70 2.55
CA THR A 21 4.62 9.99 1.74
C THR A 21 4.91 10.76 0.45
N PRO A 22 5.69 11.85 0.52
CA PRO A 22 5.90 12.76 -0.62
C PRO A 22 6.43 12.08 -1.88
N VAL A 23 7.26 11.05 -1.72
CA VAL A 23 7.88 10.32 -2.83
C VAL A 23 6.91 9.38 -3.58
N ILE A 24 5.70 9.16 -3.05
CA ILE A 24 4.65 8.33 -3.67
C ILE A 24 3.43 9.19 -4.04
N THR A 25 2.86 9.88 -3.06
CA THR A 25 1.59 10.62 -3.23
C THR A 25 1.81 12.10 -3.51
N GLY A 26 3.01 12.63 -3.26
CA GLY A 26 3.27 14.08 -3.27
C GLY A 26 2.83 14.79 -1.98
N ASP A 27 2.22 14.08 -1.04
CA ASP A 27 1.63 14.68 0.15
C ASP A 27 2.65 14.84 1.28
N PHE A 28 2.85 16.09 1.71
CA PHE A 28 3.61 16.46 2.89
C PHE A 28 2.69 16.61 4.10
N ALA A 29 3.24 16.46 5.31
CA ALA A 29 2.44 16.50 6.54
C ALA A 29 1.67 17.83 6.69
N ASN A 30 2.35 18.97 6.50
CA ASN A 30 1.72 20.28 6.53
C ASN A 30 0.66 20.46 5.43
N GLY A 31 0.92 19.97 4.21
CA GLY A 31 -0.05 20.02 3.11
C GLY A 31 -1.31 19.21 3.40
N ILE A 32 -1.17 18.04 4.02
CA ILE A 32 -2.29 17.23 4.48
C ILE A 32 -3.11 18.00 5.53
N GLU A 33 -2.45 18.57 6.54
CA GLU A 33 -3.12 19.34 7.60
C GLU A 33 -3.88 20.54 7.04
N GLU A 34 -3.27 21.33 6.15
CA GLU A 34 -3.90 22.48 5.51
C GLU A 34 -5.10 22.08 4.63
N ALA A 35 -5.00 20.98 3.87
CA ALA A 35 -6.11 20.47 3.09
C ALA A 35 -7.30 20.04 3.97
N ILE A 36 -7.02 19.44 5.13
CA ILE A 36 -8.04 19.01 6.09
C ILE A 36 -8.68 20.21 6.79
N LEU A 37 -7.87 21.10 7.38
CA LEU A 37 -8.36 22.24 8.15
C LEU A 37 -8.96 23.35 7.30
N GLY A 38 -8.61 23.41 6.01
CA GLY A 38 -9.17 24.33 5.03
C GLY A 38 -10.40 23.75 4.31
N PRO A 39 -10.27 23.38 3.02
CA PRO A 39 -11.42 23.08 2.17
C PRO A 39 -12.25 21.88 2.67
N MET A 40 -11.64 20.83 3.21
CA MET A 40 -12.38 19.66 3.71
C MET A 40 -13.23 20.02 4.93
N ARG A 41 -12.66 20.75 5.90
CA ARG A 41 -13.41 21.26 7.05
C ARG A 41 -14.59 22.13 6.62
N SER A 42 -14.38 23.04 5.67
CA SER A 42 -15.46 23.90 5.15
C SER A 42 -16.64 23.10 4.58
N CYS A 43 -16.38 21.93 4.01
CA CYS A 43 -17.41 21.03 3.50
C CYS A 43 -18.16 20.23 4.57
N LEU A 44 -17.60 20.08 5.79
CA LEU A 44 -18.14 19.20 6.82
C LEU A 44 -18.84 19.94 7.97
N ILE A 45 -18.38 21.14 8.34
CA ILE A 45 -18.92 21.84 9.50
C ILE A 45 -20.41 22.16 9.30
N GLY A 46 -21.23 21.75 10.27
CA GLY A 46 -22.68 21.96 10.26
C GLY A 46 -23.46 21.02 9.34
N GLN A 47 -22.79 20.03 8.73
CA GLN A 47 -23.46 19.00 7.95
C GLN A 47 -23.90 17.81 8.82
N ASP A 48 -24.93 17.12 8.36
CA ASP A 48 -25.49 15.92 9.02
C ASP A 48 -24.80 14.65 8.48
N ILE A 49 -24.33 13.78 9.37
CA ILE A 49 -23.68 12.51 9.01
C ILE A 49 -24.61 11.55 8.27
N ILE A 50 -25.93 11.71 8.40
CA ILE A 50 -26.93 10.94 7.64
C ILE A 50 -26.78 11.20 6.13
N GLN A 51 -26.25 12.36 5.72
CA GLN A 51 -25.89 12.70 4.34
C GLN A 51 -24.54 12.09 3.91
N PHE A 52 -24.19 10.91 4.46
CA PHE A 52 -22.88 10.28 4.36
C PHE A 52 -22.29 10.25 2.94
N GLN A 53 -23.08 9.85 1.94
CA GLN A 53 -22.62 9.77 0.56
C GLN A 53 -22.32 11.15 -0.04
N GLN A 54 -23.12 12.19 0.29
CA GLN A 54 -22.82 13.55 -0.13
C GLN A 54 -21.54 14.07 0.54
N LEU A 55 -21.34 13.78 1.83
CA LEU A 55 -20.14 14.17 2.55
C LEU A 55 -18.87 13.59 1.92
N LEU A 56 -18.87 12.28 1.60
CA LEU A 56 -17.76 11.65 0.90
C LEU A 56 -17.47 12.34 -0.44
N GLN A 57 -18.51 12.64 -1.23
CA GLN A 57 -18.35 13.35 -2.50
C GLN A 57 -17.78 14.76 -2.31
N HIS A 58 -18.23 15.51 -1.31
CA HIS A 58 -17.69 16.83 -1.00
C HIS A 58 -16.20 16.76 -0.66
N ILE A 59 -15.76 15.78 0.13
CA ILE A 59 -14.34 15.56 0.43
C ILE A 59 -13.54 15.23 -0.83
N GLN A 60 -14.07 14.39 -1.72
CA GLN A 60 -13.38 14.07 -2.96
C GLN A 60 -13.24 15.29 -3.89
N MET A 61 -14.21 16.21 -3.86
CA MET A 61 -14.23 17.43 -4.68
C MET A 61 -13.57 18.65 -4.02
N SER A 62 -13.23 18.59 -2.73
CA SER A 62 -12.79 19.77 -1.95
C SER A 62 -11.47 20.37 -2.45
N CYS A 63 -10.60 19.57 -3.06
CA CYS A 63 -9.35 20.00 -3.68
C CYS A 63 -8.84 19.00 -4.71
N ILE A 64 -7.96 19.43 -5.61
CA ILE A 64 -7.23 18.55 -6.53
C ILE A 64 -6.09 17.87 -5.76
N GLY A 65 -5.86 16.57 -6.03
CA GLY A 65 -4.81 15.80 -5.36
C GLY A 65 -5.11 15.55 -3.87
N ASN A 66 -4.07 15.63 -3.04
CA ASN A 66 -4.13 15.37 -1.59
C ASN A 66 -4.79 14.02 -1.21
N PRO A 67 -4.47 12.91 -1.89
CA PRO A 67 -5.13 11.63 -1.64
C PRO A 67 -4.97 11.13 -0.20
N SER A 68 -3.86 11.43 0.46
CA SER A 68 -3.62 11.04 1.86
C SER A 68 -4.53 11.81 2.81
N ALA A 69 -4.72 13.12 2.59
CA ALA A 69 -5.65 13.93 3.36
C ALA A 69 -7.09 13.45 3.19
N LYS A 70 -7.49 13.19 1.93
CA LYS A 70 -8.82 12.67 1.60
C LYS A 70 -9.06 11.33 2.29
N ALA A 71 -8.10 10.40 2.22
CA ALA A 71 -8.20 9.11 2.89
C ALA A 71 -8.38 9.24 4.41
N ALA A 72 -7.64 10.14 5.07
CA ALA A 72 -7.77 10.33 6.51
C ALA A 72 -9.17 10.82 6.91
N VAL A 73 -9.74 11.77 6.16
CA VAL A 73 -11.09 12.28 6.42
C VAL A 73 -12.17 11.26 6.03
N ASP A 74 -11.99 10.56 4.92
CA ASP A 74 -12.88 9.50 4.44
C ASP A 74 -13.01 8.38 5.49
N ILE A 75 -11.89 7.88 6.02
CA ILE A 75 -11.87 6.88 7.11
C ILE A 75 -12.58 7.41 8.36
N ALA A 76 -12.34 8.68 8.75
CA ALA A 76 -13.00 9.26 9.91
C ALA A 76 -14.52 9.38 9.72
N LEU A 77 -15.00 9.74 8.52
CA LEU A 77 -16.43 9.78 8.20
C LEU A 77 -17.06 8.40 8.24
N TYR A 78 -16.39 7.37 7.69
CA TYR A 78 -16.84 5.98 7.80
C TYR A 78 -16.96 5.56 9.27
N ASP A 79 -16.01 5.94 10.12
CA ASP A 79 -16.03 5.62 11.55
C ASP A 79 -17.22 6.31 12.27
N VAL A 80 -17.44 7.62 12.06
CA VAL A 80 -18.64 8.30 12.61
C VAL A 80 -19.91 7.61 12.14
N TYR A 81 -20.04 7.35 10.83
CA TYR A 81 -21.23 6.76 10.25
C TYR A 81 -21.51 5.36 10.81
N CYS A 82 -20.49 4.52 10.91
CA CYS A 82 -20.60 3.18 11.49
C CYS A 82 -21.00 3.21 12.97
N GLN A 83 -20.43 4.13 13.75
CA GLN A 83 -20.81 4.32 15.16
C GLN A 83 -22.27 4.78 15.28
N HIS A 84 -22.72 5.73 14.46
CA HIS A 84 -24.11 6.18 14.43
C HIS A 84 -25.07 5.04 14.05
N GLN A 85 -24.68 4.16 13.12
CA GLN A 85 -25.47 2.99 12.75
C GLN A 85 -25.32 1.80 13.72
N ASN A 86 -24.44 1.91 14.72
CA ASN A 86 -24.09 0.82 15.64
C ASN A 86 -23.68 -0.49 14.92
N VAL A 87 -22.89 -0.37 13.85
CA VAL A 87 -22.34 -1.51 13.11
C VAL A 87 -20.83 -1.36 12.95
N PRO A 88 -20.05 -2.46 12.95
CA PRO A 88 -18.64 -2.37 12.63
C PRO A 88 -18.45 -2.10 11.12
N LEU A 89 -17.38 -1.36 10.76
CA LEU A 89 -17.09 -0.98 9.37
C LEU A 89 -17.07 -2.18 8.41
N TYR A 90 -16.46 -3.30 8.79
CA TYR A 90 -16.42 -4.48 7.92
C TYR A 90 -17.83 -5.01 7.59
N ALA A 91 -18.81 -4.88 8.50
CA ALA A 91 -20.16 -5.34 8.26
C ALA A 91 -20.87 -4.44 7.25
N LEU A 92 -20.65 -3.13 7.34
CA LEU A 92 -21.11 -2.17 6.34
C LEU A 92 -20.49 -2.46 4.95
N LEU A 93 -19.21 -2.87 4.91
CA LEU A 93 -18.47 -3.16 3.68
C LEU A 93 -18.67 -4.58 3.12
N GLY A 94 -19.62 -5.35 3.65
CA GLY A 94 -20.00 -6.66 3.08
C GLY A 94 -19.60 -7.88 3.91
N GLY A 95 -19.11 -7.71 5.13
CA GLY A 95 -18.92 -8.78 6.11
C GLY A 95 -17.47 -9.07 6.50
N LYS A 96 -17.30 -10.14 7.27
CA LYS A 96 -16.00 -10.54 7.83
C LYS A 96 -15.37 -11.64 6.99
N LYS A 97 -14.08 -11.48 6.68
CA LYS A 97 -13.24 -12.50 6.07
C LYS A 97 -11.90 -12.56 6.78
N GLU A 98 -11.32 -13.75 6.90
CA GLU A 98 -9.94 -13.91 7.36
C GLU A 98 -8.97 -13.47 6.27
N ILE A 99 -7.97 -12.67 6.63
CA ILE A 99 -6.98 -12.12 5.71
C ILE A 99 -5.60 -12.54 6.21
N HIS A 100 -4.78 -13.05 5.30
CA HIS A 100 -3.40 -13.39 5.55
C HIS A 100 -2.52 -12.31 4.91
N THR A 101 -1.58 -11.77 5.68
CA THR A 101 -0.63 -10.77 5.19
C THR A 101 0.70 -11.42 4.84
N ASP A 102 1.37 -10.85 3.85
CA ASP A 102 2.81 -11.04 3.73
C ASP A 102 3.55 -10.16 4.75
N ILE A 103 4.86 -10.36 4.85
CA ILE A 103 5.76 -9.44 5.55
C ILE A 103 6.89 -9.02 4.63
N THR A 104 7.25 -7.74 4.72
CA THR A 104 8.27 -7.15 3.86
C THR A 104 9.67 -7.50 4.36
N VAL A 105 10.52 -7.97 3.45
CA VAL A 105 11.98 -8.03 3.59
C VAL A 105 12.56 -6.79 2.94
N SER A 106 13.31 -6.00 3.72
CA SER A 106 13.84 -4.72 3.26
C SER A 106 15.03 -4.93 2.32
N VAL A 107 15.25 -4.00 1.38
CA VAL A 107 16.37 -4.10 0.45
C VAL A 107 17.69 -3.89 1.18
N ASP A 108 18.59 -4.86 1.07
CA ASP A 108 19.93 -4.88 1.69
C ASP A 108 20.86 -5.79 0.87
N GLU A 109 22.00 -6.21 1.41
CA GLU A 109 22.86 -7.23 0.82
C GLU A 109 22.20 -8.63 0.84
N PRO A 110 22.49 -9.52 -0.14
CA PRO A 110 21.83 -10.82 -0.26
C PRO A 110 21.81 -11.65 1.03
N PHE A 111 22.93 -11.68 1.75
CA PHE A 111 23.04 -12.42 3.02
C PHE A 111 22.14 -11.84 4.13
N ILE A 112 22.04 -10.51 4.21
CA ILE A 112 21.23 -9.82 5.22
C ILE A 112 19.75 -10.08 4.94
N MET A 113 19.32 -9.95 3.68
CA MET A 113 17.94 -10.22 3.28
C MET A 113 17.55 -11.70 3.48
N ALA A 114 18.45 -12.64 3.15
CA ALA A 114 18.22 -14.06 3.38
C ALA A 114 18.04 -14.40 4.87
N LYS A 115 18.80 -13.74 5.74
CA LYS A 115 18.67 -13.85 7.20
C LYS A 115 17.33 -13.28 7.68
N GLU A 116 16.94 -12.09 7.21
CA GLU A 116 15.66 -11.47 7.55
C GLU A 116 14.48 -12.35 7.10
N ALA A 117 14.52 -12.86 5.87
CA ALA A 117 13.51 -13.77 5.33
C ALA A 117 13.32 -15.02 6.19
N LYS A 118 14.43 -15.64 6.64
CA LYS A 118 14.39 -16.78 7.55
C LYS A 118 13.76 -16.41 8.90
N GLN A 119 14.13 -15.27 9.47
CA GLN A 119 13.56 -14.79 10.74
C GLN A 119 12.05 -14.53 10.63
N HIS A 120 11.57 -14.04 9.49
CA HIS A 120 10.14 -13.90 9.24
C HIS A 120 9.44 -15.26 9.14
N GLY A 121 10.05 -16.24 8.47
CA GLY A 121 9.56 -17.61 8.46
C GLY A 121 9.45 -18.24 9.87
N GLU A 122 10.45 -18.00 10.73
CA GLU A 122 10.45 -18.44 12.14
C GLU A 122 9.33 -17.79 12.97
N LYS A 123 8.84 -16.61 12.56
CA LYS A 123 7.66 -15.94 13.16
C LYS A 123 6.32 -16.45 12.62
N GLY A 124 6.33 -17.40 11.69
CA GLY A 124 5.13 -18.02 11.12
C GLY A 124 4.64 -17.40 9.81
N PHE A 125 5.37 -16.45 9.22
CA PHE A 125 4.99 -15.91 7.90
C PHE A 125 5.24 -16.93 6.79
N GLN A 126 4.20 -17.18 5.98
CA GLN A 126 4.25 -18.10 4.84
C GLN A 126 4.50 -17.38 3.51
N THR A 127 4.28 -16.07 3.49
CA THR A 127 4.43 -15.21 2.32
C THR A 127 5.34 -14.04 2.65
N LEU A 128 6.35 -13.81 1.80
CA LEU A 128 7.32 -12.73 1.96
C LEU A 128 7.24 -11.77 0.76
N LYS A 129 7.19 -10.47 1.04
CA LYS A 129 7.31 -9.40 0.04
C LYS A 129 8.75 -8.89 0.01
N ILE A 130 9.47 -9.14 -1.07
CA ILE A 130 10.89 -8.83 -1.20
C ILE A 130 11.07 -7.52 -1.97
N LYS A 131 11.70 -6.53 -1.34
CA LYS A 131 12.05 -5.27 -1.99
C LYS A 131 13.26 -5.46 -2.91
N VAL A 132 13.09 -5.10 -4.18
CA VAL A 132 14.12 -5.14 -5.24
C VAL A 132 14.11 -3.80 -6.00
N GLY A 133 14.80 -3.70 -7.14
CA GLY A 133 14.77 -2.51 -7.98
C GLY A 133 15.90 -1.52 -7.71
N LYS A 134 17.01 -1.96 -7.09
CA LYS A 134 18.21 -1.13 -6.92
C LYS A 134 19.30 -1.45 -7.93
N SER A 135 19.41 -2.72 -8.33
CA SER A 135 20.37 -3.21 -9.31
C SER A 135 19.91 -4.58 -9.76
N ALA A 136 19.52 -4.75 -11.03
CA ALA A 136 18.92 -6.01 -11.48
C ALA A 136 19.83 -7.23 -11.28
N HIS A 137 21.15 -7.06 -11.46
CA HIS A 137 22.08 -8.17 -11.21
C HIS A 137 22.10 -8.59 -9.74
N LEU A 138 22.19 -7.62 -8.83
CA LEU A 138 22.19 -7.88 -7.39
C LEU A 138 20.82 -8.36 -6.89
N ASP A 139 19.74 -7.90 -7.51
CA ASP A 139 18.38 -8.34 -7.20
C ASP A 139 18.21 -9.85 -7.45
N LEU A 140 18.81 -10.38 -8.52
CA LEU A 140 18.79 -11.82 -8.79
C LEU A 140 19.54 -12.62 -7.70
N GLU A 141 20.70 -12.13 -7.27
CA GLU A 141 21.47 -12.74 -6.17
C GLU A 141 20.71 -12.69 -4.84
N ARG A 142 20.03 -11.57 -4.53
CA ARG A 142 19.18 -11.42 -3.34
C ARG A 142 18.08 -12.46 -3.32
N ILE A 143 17.35 -12.61 -4.43
CA ILE A 143 16.21 -13.53 -4.52
C ILE A 143 16.68 -14.98 -4.41
N GLU A 144 17.80 -15.32 -5.06
CA GLU A 144 18.38 -16.65 -4.97
C GLU A 144 18.84 -16.99 -3.54
N ALA A 145 19.50 -16.05 -2.86
CA ALA A 145 19.90 -16.21 -1.46
C ALA A 145 18.69 -16.43 -0.53
N ILE A 146 17.62 -15.67 -0.73
CA ILE A 146 16.36 -15.81 0.03
C ILE A 146 15.70 -17.16 -0.26
N ARG A 147 15.57 -17.54 -1.53
CA ARG A 147 14.94 -18.81 -1.92
C ARG A 147 15.68 -20.01 -1.31
N ASN A 148 17.01 -19.92 -1.19
CA ASN A 148 17.82 -20.96 -0.57
C ASN A 148 17.75 -20.96 0.97
N SER A 149 17.31 -19.86 1.61
CA SER A 149 17.23 -19.75 3.08
C SER A 149 15.87 -20.10 3.68
N VAL A 150 14.81 -20.14 2.85
CA VAL A 150 13.43 -20.39 3.28
C VAL A 150 12.89 -21.73 2.77
N PRO A 151 11.85 -22.31 3.41
CA PRO A 151 11.17 -23.50 2.89
C PRO A 151 10.71 -23.35 1.44
N LYS A 152 10.72 -24.44 0.68
CA LYS A 152 10.33 -24.44 -0.74
C LYS A 152 8.88 -23.98 -0.98
N ASN A 153 8.01 -24.15 0.01
CA ASN A 153 6.61 -23.72 -0.04
C ASN A 153 6.39 -22.28 0.44
N THR A 154 7.44 -21.54 0.84
CA THR A 154 7.33 -20.11 1.13
C THR A 154 7.03 -19.36 -0.16
N THR A 155 5.95 -18.58 -0.13
CA THR A 155 5.51 -17.76 -1.26
C THR A 155 6.33 -16.47 -1.29
N LEU A 156 6.91 -16.14 -2.45
CA LEU A 156 7.70 -14.92 -2.64
C LEU A 156 6.99 -13.99 -3.60
N ARG A 157 6.80 -12.74 -3.19
CA ARG A 157 6.30 -11.63 -3.99
C ARG A 157 7.41 -10.61 -4.11
N LEU A 158 7.64 -10.07 -5.29
CA LEU A 158 8.67 -9.03 -5.47
C LEU A 158 8.02 -7.68 -5.66
N ASP A 159 8.66 -6.63 -5.15
CA ASP A 159 8.27 -5.24 -5.40
C ASP A 159 9.51 -4.44 -5.75
N ALA A 160 9.59 -4.02 -7.01
CA ALA A 160 10.74 -3.28 -7.53
C ALA A 160 10.62 -1.77 -7.30
N ASN A 161 9.46 -1.29 -6.82
CA ASN A 161 9.16 0.13 -6.64
C ASN A 161 9.66 1.01 -7.80
N GLN A 162 9.34 0.63 -9.04
CA GLN A 162 9.70 1.36 -10.26
C GLN A 162 11.18 1.29 -10.66
N GLY A 163 11.96 0.38 -10.06
CA GLY A 163 13.41 0.38 -10.13
C GLY A 163 14.04 -0.17 -11.41
N TRP A 164 13.29 -0.89 -12.25
CA TRP A 164 13.82 -1.45 -13.49
C TRP A 164 13.30 -0.69 -14.70
N ASN A 165 14.07 -0.72 -15.80
CA ASN A 165 13.51 -0.39 -17.11
C ASN A 165 12.80 -1.62 -17.73
N PRO A 166 11.91 -1.45 -18.73
CA PRO A 166 11.12 -2.56 -19.25
C PRO A 166 11.92 -3.75 -19.79
N LYS A 167 13.04 -3.52 -20.49
CA LYS A 167 13.88 -4.59 -21.03
C LYS A 167 14.66 -5.32 -19.94
N GLU A 168 15.17 -4.58 -18.98
CA GLU A 168 15.83 -5.12 -17.79
C GLU A 168 14.88 -5.97 -16.96
N ALA A 169 13.64 -5.50 -16.74
CA ALA A 169 12.59 -6.26 -16.09
C ALA A 169 12.32 -7.59 -16.83
N VAL A 170 12.12 -7.59 -18.15
CA VAL A 170 11.94 -8.84 -18.92
C VAL A 170 13.14 -9.78 -18.77
N THR A 171 14.36 -9.24 -18.80
CA THR A 171 15.59 -10.04 -18.69
C THR A 171 15.67 -10.71 -17.33
N ILE A 172 15.53 -9.94 -16.23
CA ILE A 172 15.67 -10.48 -14.88
C ILE A 172 14.54 -11.46 -14.55
N ILE A 173 13.31 -11.23 -15.03
CA ILE A 173 12.18 -12.13 -14.80
C ILE A 173 12.44 -13.48 -15.45
N LYS A 174 12.88 -13.50 -16.71
CA LYS A 174 13.25 -14.74 -17.41
C LYS A 174 14.38 -15.49 -16.71
N GLU A 175 15.36 -14.78 -16.17
CA GLU A 175 16.42 -15.39 -15.36
C GLU A 175 15.87 -16.03 -14.08
N MET A 176 14.91 -15.38 -13.39
CA MET A 176 14.25 -15.96 -12.22
C MET A 176 13.45 -17.22 -12.57
N GLU A 177 12.77 -17.22 -13.72
CA GLU A 177 12.02 -18.38 -14.25
C GLU A 177 12.96 -19.54 -14.61
N ASN A 178 14.05 -19.25 -15.34
CA ASN A 178 15.06 -20.23 -15.71
C ASN A 178 15.71 -20.88 -14.48
N ARG A 179 15.89 -20.13 -13.40
CA ARG A 179 16.40 -20.62 -12.10
C ARG A 179 15.33 -21.26 -11.23
N ASN A 180 14.07 -21.29 -11.67
CA ASN A 180 12.93 -21.84 -10.94
C ASN A 180 12.78 -21.26 -9.53
N LEU A 181 12.90 -19.92 -9.40
CA LEU A 181 12.83 -19.24 -8.10
C LEU A 181 11.39 -19.15 -7.54
N ASN A 182 10.38 -19.58 -8.31
CA ASN A 182 8.98 -19.69 -7.93
C ASN A 182 8.43 -18.40 -7.29
N ILE A 183 8.34 -17.34 -8.09
CA ILE A 183 7.84 -16.03 -7.70
C ILE A 183 6.33 -15.97 -8.00
N GLU A 184 5.51 -15.54 -7.04
CA GLU A 184 4.04 -15.47 -7.21
C GLU A 184 3.63 -14.32 -8.13
N PHE A 185 4.18 -13.13 -7.89
CA PHE A 185 4.03 -11.97 -8.77
C PHE A 185 5.15 -10.95 -8.54
N ILE A 186 5.23 -9.98 -9.46
CA ILE A 186 6.15 -8.85 -9.39
C ILE A 186 5.35 -7.55 -9.49
N GLU A 187 5.44 -6.75 -8.44
CA GLU A 187 4.77 -5.48 -8.27
C GLU A 187 5.61 -4.33 -8.83
N GLN A 188 4.97 -3.48 -9.63
CA GLN A 188 5.50 -2.22 -10.16
C GLN A 188 6.98 -2.31 -10.63
N PRO A 189 7.30 -3.18 -11.62
CA PRO A 189 8.67 -3.36 -12.10
C PRO A 189 9.26 -2.06 -12.69
N VAL A 190 8.42 -1.29 -13.38
CA VAL A 190 8.80 -0.10 -14.15
C VAL A 190 8.18 1.17 -13.59
N HIS A 191 8.59 2.32 -14.11
CA HIS A 191 8.09 3.64 -13.72
C HIS A 191 6.56 3.74 -13.76
N ALA A 192 5.94 4.37 -12.75
CA ALA A 192 4.49 4.40 -12.55
C ALA A 192 3.73 5.03 -13.72
N LYS A 193 4.37 5.96 -14.44
CA LYS A 193 3.81 6.61 -15.63
C LYS A 193 4.03 5.81 -16.93
N ASP A 194 4.85 4.77 -16.91
CA ASP A 194 5.22 4.00 -18.10
C ASP A 194 4.30 2.78 -18.27
N LEU A 195 3.05 3.05 -18.65
CA LEU A 195 2.05 2.00 -18.90
C LEU A 195 2.42 1.12 -20.11
N ASP A 196 3.05 1.70 -21.13
CA ASP A 196 3.52 0.97 -22.31
C ASP A 196 4.67 0.03 -21.95
N GLY A 197 5.61 0.50 -21.11
CA GLY A 197 6.66 -0.34 -20.55
C GLY A 197 6.12 -1.46 -19.66
N LEU A 198 5.10 -1.19 -18.85
CA LEU A 198 4.45 -2.23 -18.03
C LEU A 198 3.75 -3.27 -18.91
N LYS A 199 3.05 -2.83 -19.96
CA LYS A 199 2.47 -3.73 -20.97
C LYS A 199 3.55 -4.54 -21.67
N TYR A 200 4.65 -3.91 -22.07
CA TYR A 200 5.78 -4.58 -22.69
C TYR A 200 6.31 -5.71 -21.81
N VAL A 201 6.52 -5.46 -20.51
CA VAL A 201 6.95 -6.51 -19.56
C VAL A 201 5.97 -7.67 -19.57
N LYS A 202 4.67 -7.39 -19.37
CA LYS A 202 3.61 -8.41 -19.34
C LYS A 202 3.54 -9.27 -20.61
N ASP A 203 3.75 -8.67 -21.78
CA ASP A 203 3.62 -9.38 -23.06
C ASP A 203 4.85 -10.27 -23.38
N HIS A 204 5.94 -10.16 -22.60
CA HIS A 204 7.22 -10.82 -22.91
C HIS A 204 7.72 -11.79 -21.83
N VAL A 205 6.96 -12.01 -20.76
CA VAL A 205 7.22 -12.99 -19.69
C VAL A 205 6.00 -13.86 -19.48
#